data_AF-N8WC88-F1
#
_entry.id   AF-N8WC88-F1
#
_cell.length_a   1.000
_cell.length_b   1.000
_cell.length_c   1.000
_cell.angle_alpha   90.00
_cell.angle_beta   90.00
_cell.angle_gamma   90.00
#
_symmetry.space_group_name_H-M   'P 1'
#
loop_
_entity.id
_entity.type
_entity.pdbx_description
1 polymer ?
#
loop_
_entity_poly.entity_id
_entity_poly.type
_entity_poly.pdbx_seq_one_letter_code
_entity_poly.pdbx_strand_id
1 'polypeptide(L)'
;MLNLNTPAGIQNLKAIVQEFDSCLYVERDNFFDKHFELVQNESDVEILRAAVKAAELRKGVQIKVDFSHVPDKGMRRIKFKGTGVVDRCEDGRVFGRMDDGRTFCCLVSDVDFLDADTLAIKPKGYSEMMVLRSAYVQGNRSPEAKQANKQYIQIRRKGLLSQVKTLADFKEHGR
;
A
#
# COMPACT_ATOMS: atom_id res chain seq x y z
N MET A 1 -22.95 14.00 5.53
CA MET A 1 -22.10 13.56 4.40
C MET A 1 -20.65 13.86 4.73
N LEU A 2 -19.86 12.84 5.07
CA LEU A 2 -18.41 12.99 5.29
C LEU A 2 -17.71 13.21 3.94
N ASN A 3 -16.95 14.31 3.86
CA ASN A 3 -16.16 14.63 2.67
C ASN A 3 -14.92 13.73 2.61
N LEU A 4 -15.03 12.64 1.84
CA LEU A 4 -13.92 11.74 1.48
C LEU A 4 -12.78 12.46 0.75
N ASN A 5 -13.00 13.72 0.32
CA ASN A 5 -12.04 14.55 -0.40
C ASN A 5 -11.02 15.24 0.52
N THR A 6 -11.21 15.21 1.85
CA THR A 6 -10.28 15.86 2.80
C THR A 6 -9.38 14.83 3.51
N PRO A 7 -8.07 15.07 3.63
CA PRO A 7 -7.16 14.17 4.37
C PRO A 7 -7.63 13.91 5.81
N ALA A 8 -8.22 14.92 6.46
CA ALA A 8 -8.79 14.82 7.80
C ALA A 8 -10.02 13.88 7.85
N GLY A 9 -10.90 13.94 6.85
CA GLY A 9 -12.05 13.04 6.74
C GLY A 9 -11.63 11.58 6.56
N ILE A 10 -10.59 11.32 5.76
CA ILE A 10 -10.02 9.97 5.56
C ILE A 10 -9.44 9.42 6.86
N GLN A 11 -8.70 10.23 7.62
CA GLN A 11 -8.14 9.82 8.92
C GLN A 11 -9.22 9.51 9.95
N ASN A 12 -10.30 10.30 10.01
CA ASN A 12 -11.43 10.03 10.90
C ASN A 12 -12.12 8.71 10.57
N LEU A 13 -12.35 8.43 9.28
CA LEU A 13 -12.93 7.15 8.85
C LEU A 13 -12.01 5.96 9.17
N LYS A 14 -10.70 6.15 9.03
CA LYS A 14 -9.71 5.14 9.41
C LYS A 14 -9.73 4.84 10.91
N ALA A 15 -9.87 5.87 11.74
CA ALA A 15 -10.01 5.73 13.18
C ALA A 15 -11.29 4.95 13.54
N ILE A 16 -12.41 5.20 12.87
CA ILE A 16 -13.67 4.46 13.08
C ILE A 16 -13.52 2.98 12.69
N VAL A 17 -12.88 2.69 11.55
CA VAL A 17 -12.61 1.30 11.13
C VAL A 17 -11.69 0.59 12.13
N GLN A 18 -10.67 1.29 12.64
CA GLN A 18 -9.74 0.75 13.62
C GLN A 18 -10.41 0.52 14.98
N GLU A 19 -11.32 1.41 15.40
CA GLU A 19 -12.14 1.24 16.60
C GLU A 19 -12.98 -0.03 16.47
N PHE A 20 -13.65 -0.23 15.32
CA PHE A 20 -14.41 -1.46 15.04
C PHE A 20 -13.54 -2.73 15.07
N ASP A 21 -12.33 -2.70 14.50
CA ASP A 21 -11.39 -3.82 14.53
C ASP A 21 -10.87 -4.13 15.93
N SER A 22 -10.81 -3.13 16.81
CA SER A 22 -10.39 -3.28 18.19
C SER A 22 -11.51 -3.72 19.15
N CYS A 23 -12.78 -3.51 18.76
CA CYS A 23 -13.93 -3.88 19.57
C CYS A 23 -14.10 -5.40 19.66
N LEU A 24 -14.25 -5.90 20.89
CA LEU A 24 -14.71 -7.26 21.12
C LEU A 24 -16.18 -7.40 20.73
N TYR A 25 -16.62 -8.62 20.43
CA TYR A 25 -18.01 -8.90 19.99
C TYR A 25 -19.07 -8.30 20.92
N VAL A 26 -18.80 -8.25 22.23
CA VAL A 26 -19.72 -7.74 23.26
C VAL A 26 -19.84 -6.21 23.24
N GLU A 27 -18.88 -5.50 22.64
CA GLU A 27 -18.83 -4.04 22.59
C GLU A 27 -19.32 -3.48 21.25
N ARG A 28 -19.64 -4.34 20.27
CA ARG A 28 -20.06 -3.93 18.93
C ARG A 28 -21.38 -3.17 18.92
N ASP A 29 -22.34 -3.57 19.75
CA ASP A 29 -23.62 -2.84 19.86
C ASP A 29 -23.38 -1.40 20.33
N ASN A 30 -22.48 -1.22 21.31
CA ASN A 30 -22.11 0.10 21.82
C ASN A 30 -21.32 0.94 20.80
N PHE A 31 -20.55 0.29 19.92
CA PHE A 31 -19.90 0.93 18.79
C PHE A 31 -20.92 1.45 17.76
N PHE A 32 -21.91 0.64 17.40
CA PHE A 32 -22.96 1.04 16.45
C PHE A 32 -23.85 2.14 17.04
N ASP A 33 -24.14 2.11 18.33
CA ASP A 33 -24.89 3.19 19.01
C ASP A 33 -24.12 4.52 18.98
N LYS A 34 -22.80 4.48 19.17
CA LYS A 34 -21.94 5.67 19.16
C LYS A 34 -21.75 6.27 17.76
N HIS A 35 -21.69 5.42 16.73
CA HIS A 35 -21.41 5.82 15.34
C HIS A 35 -22.63 5.68 14.42
N PHE A 36 -23.85 5.60 14.98
CA PHE A 36 -25.09 5.29 14.26
C PHE A 36 -25.37 6.20 13.04
N GLU A 37 -24.95 7.46 13.11
CA GLU A 37 -25.09 8.41 11.99
C GLU A 37 -24.23 8.06 10.77
N LEU A 38 -23.18 7.25 10.96
CA LEU A 38 -22.17 6.92 9.96
C LEU A 38 -22.13 5.43 9.61
N VAL A 39 -22.42 4.56 10.57
CA VAL A 39 -22.35 3.10 10.45
C VAL A 39 -23.51 2.50 11.23
N GLN A 40 -24.44 1.87 10.53
CA GLN A 40 -25.60 1.23 11.17
C GLN A 40 -25.42 -0.28 11.28
N ASN A 41 -24.59 -0.87 10.43
CA ASN A 41 -24.36 -2.30 10.37
C ASN A 41 -22.94 -2.63 9.91
N GLU A 42 -22.57 -3.91 9.99
CA GLU A 42 -21.25 -4.37 9.53
C GLU A 42 -21.03 -4.14 8.03
N SER A 43 -22.09 -4.16 7.21
CA SER A 43 -21.99 -3.89 5.78
C SER A 43 -21.54 -2.44 5.50
N ASP A 44 -22.00 -1.48 6.30
CA ASP A 44 -21.57 -0.09 6.21
C ASP A 44 -20.08 0.05 6.59
N VAL A 45 -19.59 -0.75 7.53
CA VAL A 45 -18.15 -0.81 7.87
C VAL A 45 -17.34 -1.29 6.68
N GLU A 46 -17.81 -2.31 5.94
CA GLU A 46 -17.15 -2.80 4.73
C GLU A 46 -17.14 -1.75 3.61
N ILE A 47 -18.25 -1.02 3.45
CA ILE A 47 -18.34 0.10 2.50
C ILE A 47 -17.36 1.21 2.89
N LEU A 48 -17.26 1.54 4.18
CA LEU A 48 -16.29 2.51 4.68
C LEU A 48 -14.86 2.05 4.46
N ARG A 49 -14.55 0.77 4.70
CA ARG A 49 -13.22 0.19 4.40
C ARG A 49 -12.88 0.34 2.91
N ALA A 50 -13.82 0.00 2.03
CA ALA A 50 -13.64 0.13 0.60
C ALA A 50 -13.44 1.61 0.18
N ALA A 51 -14.21 2.53 0.77
CA ALA A 51 -14.09 3.96 0.50
C ALA A 51 -12.77 4.56 0.99
N VAL A 52 -12.32 4.20 2.20
CA VAL A 52 -11.01 4.60 2.74
C VAL A 52 -9.88 4.06 1.85
N LYS A 53 -9.96 2.77 1.49
CA LYS A 53 -8.98 2.13 0.60
C LYS A 53 -8.96 2.80 -0.78
N ALA A 54 -10.11 3.14 -1.35
CA ALA A 54 -10.23 3.88 -2.61
C ALA A 54 -9.62 5.29 -2.53
N ALA A 55 -9.83 5.99 -1.41
CA ALA A 55 -9.30 7.34 -1.19
C ALA A 55 -7.77 7.35 -0.98
N GLU A 56 -7.21 6.26 -0.44
CA GLU A 56 -5.77 6.04 -0.32
C GLU A 56 -5.11 5.65 -1.67
N LEU A 57 -5.88 5.03 -2.59
CA LEU A 57 -5.44 4.69 -3.95
C LEU A 57 -5.41 5.92 -4.87
N ARG A 58 -4.44 6.80 -4.61
CA ARG A 58 -4.17 7.98 -5.45
C ARG A 58 -3.32 7.62 -6.67
N LYS A 59 -3.39 8.48 -7.69
CA LYS A 59 -2.50 8.41 -8.85
C LYS A 59 -1.03 8.40 -8.42
N GLY A 60 -0.26 7.44 -8.92
CA GLY A 60 1.16 7.27 -8.64
C GLY A 60 1.49 6.33 -7.47
N VAL A 61 0.49 5.78 -6.76
CA VAL A 61 0.73 4.79 -5.70
C VAL A 61 1.18 3.46 -6.31
N GLN A 62 2.23 2.88 -5.74
CA GLN A 62 2.65 1.52 -6.08
C GLN A 62 1.76 0.52 -5.36
N ILE A 63 1.23 -0.42 -6.13
CA ILE A 63 0.32 -1.44 -5.65
C ILE A 63 0.76 -2.81 -6.13
N LYS A 64 0.31 -3.82 -5.40
CA LYS A 64 0.38 -5.21 -5.80
C LYS A 64 -1.00 -5.67 -6.19
N VAL A 65 -1.10 -6.31 -7.33
CA VAL A 65 -2.34 -6.88 -7.85
C VAL A 65 -2.20 -8.39 -7.93
N ASP A 66 -3.22 -9.11 -7.47
CA ASP A 66 -3.35 -10.55 -7.68
C ASP A 66 -4.83 -10.87 -7.96
N PHE A 67 -5.23 -10.76 -9.22
CA PHE A 67 -6.59 -11.04 -9.64
C PHE A 67 -6.65 -11.77 -10.97
N SER A 68 -7.79 -12.39 -11.23
CA SER A 68 -8.05 -13.10 -12.47
C SER A 68 -9.22 -12.49 -13.20
N HIS A 69 -8.98 -12.03 -14.42
CA HIS A 69 -10.00 -11.47 -15.30
C HIS A 69 -10.43 -12.52 -16.33
N VAL A 70 -11.73 -12.67 -16.54
CA VAL A 70 -12.30 -13.47 -17.63
C VAL A 70 -12.93 -12.49 -18.61
N PRO A 71 -12.28 -12.19 -19.75
CA PRO A 71 -12.72 -11.13 -20.65
C PRO A 71 -14.04 -11.44 -21.38
N ASP A 72 -14.39 -12.71 -21.59
CA ASP A 72 -15.71 -13.10 -22.15
C ASP A 72 -15.97 -14.62 -22.04
N LYS A 73 -17.23 -15.05 -22.27
CA LYS A 73 -17.62 -16.47 -22.30
C LYS A 73 -16.82 -17.23 -23.36
N GLY A 74 -15.89 -18.07 -22.90
CA GLY A 74 -15.08 -18.96 -23.76
C GLY A 74 -13.62 -18.54 -23.93
N MET A 75 -13.22 -17.34 -23.47
CA MET A 75 -11.83 -16.94 -23.47
C MET A 75 -11.08 -17.45 -22.23
N ARG A 76 -9.78 -17.74 -22.41
CA ARG A 76 -8.92 -18.19 -21.30
C ARG A 76 -8.82 -17.11 -20.23
N ARG A 77 -8.95 -17.54 -18.97
CA ARG A 77 -8.75 -16.70 -17.78
C ARG A 77 -7.35 -16.08 -17.79
N ILE A 78 -7.29 -14.76 -17.73
CA ILE A 78 -6.04 -14.00 -17.66
C ILE A 78 -5.76 -13.72 -16.18
N LYS A 79 -4.60 -14.15 -15.68
CA LYS A 79 -4.15 -13.82 -14.33
C LYS A 79 -3.24 -12.60 -14.38
N PHE A 80 -3.59 -11.58 -13.62
CA PHE A 80 -2.80 -10.39 -13.36
C PHE A 80 -2.19 -10.55 -11.97
N LYS A 81 -0.90 -10.88 -11.93
CA LYS A 81 -0.14 -11.01 -10.69
C LYS A 81 1.16 -10.24 -10.80
N GLY A 82 1.35 -9.25 -9.95
CA GLY A 82 2.57 -8.46 -9.94
C GLY A 82 2.43 -7.09 -9.29
N THR A 83 3.45 -6.27 -9.48
CA THR A 83 3.49 -4.88 -9.03
C THR A 83 3.16 -3.94 -10.17
N GLY A 84 2.55 -2.80 -9.82
CA GLY A 84 2.20 -1.77 -10.77
C GLY A 84 1.97 -0.43 -10.09
N VAL A 85 1.60 0.56 -10.90
CA VAL A 85 1.28 1.91 -10.48
C VAL A 85 -0.18 2.21 -10.80
N VAL A 86 -0.87 2.83 -9.86
CA VAL A 86 -2.24 3.33 -10.06
C VAL A 86 -2.18 4.58 -10.94
N ASP A 87 -2.93 4.57 -12.04
CA ASP A 87 -3.09 5.73 -12.92
C ASP A 87 -4.31 6.57 -12.51
N ARG A 88 -5.44 5.91 -12.19
CA ARG A 88 -6.70 6.54 -11.75
C ARG A 88 -7.56 5.56 -10.94
N CYS A 89 -8.39 6.09 -10.05
CA CYS A 89 -9.36 5.34 -9.28
C CYS A 89 -10.72 6.05 -9.43
N GLU A 90 -11.70 5.37 -10.03
CA GLU A 90 -13.04 5.91 -10.31
C GLU A 90 -14.07 4.83 -9.98
N ASP A 91 -15.16 5.18 -9.29
CA ASP A 91 -16.31 4.31 -8.99
C ASP A 91 -15.96 2.93 -8.40
N GLY A 92 -14.97 2.89 -7.50
CA GLY A 92 -14.52 1.64 -6.86
C GLY A 92 -13.70 0.72 -7.79
N ARG A 93 -13.31 1.21 -8.97
CA ARG A 93 -12.41 0.55 -9.92
C ARG A 93 -11.05 1.23 -9.94
N VAL A 94 -10.02 0.41 -9.91
CA VAL A 94 -8.62 0.84 -9.96
C VAL A 94 -8.09 0.56 -11.34
N PHE A 95 -7.64 1.62 -12.00
CA PHE A 95 -6.95 1.53 -13.27
C PHE A 95 -5.47 1.80 -13.05
N GLY A 96 -4.64 0.95 -13.59
CA GLY A 96 -3.20 1.09 -13.45
C GLY A 96 -2.42 0.40 -14.55
N ARG A 97 -1.11 0.56 -14.43
CA ARG A 97 -0.12 -0.05 -15.31
C ARG A 97 0.81 -0.93 -14.50
N MET A 98 0.90 -2.19 -14.87
CA MET A 98 1.88 -3.13 -14.31
C MET A 98 3.29 -2.77 -14.77
N ASP A 99 4.30 -3.23 -14.03
CA ASP A 99 5.72 -3.00 -14.36
C ASP A 99 6.14 -3.62 -15.71
N ASP A 100 5.39 -4.61 -16.21
CA ASP A 100 5.57 -5.22 -17.52
C ASP A 100 4.92 -4.43 -18.68
N GLY A 101 4.30 -3.29 -18.36
CA GLY A 101 3.65 -2.40 -19.33
C GLY A 101 2.17 -2.70 -19.58
N ARG A 102 1.63 -3.81 -19.08
CA ARG A 102 0.20 -4.15 -19.24
C ARG A 102 -0.68 -3.23 -18.41
N THR A 103 -1.76 -2.75 -19.00
CA THR A 103 -2.80 -2.00 -18.29
C THR A 103 -3.79 -2.98 -17.65
N PHE A 104 -4.29 -2.65 -16.46
CA PHE A 104 -5.30 -3.44 -15.77
C PHE A 104 -6.43 -2.56 -15.24
N CYS A 105 -7.59 -3.19 -15.06
CA CYS A 105 -8.75 -2.65 -14.37
C CYS A 105 -9.23 -3.72 -13.38
N CYS A 106 -9.21 -3.41 -12.08
CA CYS A 106 -9.68 -4.31 -11.03
C CYS A 106 -10.53 -3.57 -9.99
N LEU A 107 -11.19 -4.34 -9.11
CA LEU A 107 -11.87 -3.78 -7.95
C LEU A 107 -10.84 -3.35 -6.90
N VAL A 108 -11.20 -2.36 -6.08
CA VAL A 108 -10.38 -1.91 -4.93
C VAL A 108 -10.10 -3.06 -3.93
N SER A 109 -10.99 -4.06 -3.86
CA SER A 109 -10.79 -5.27 -3.05
C SER A 109 -9.56 -6.06 -3.46
N ASP A 110 -9.26 -6.13 -4.76
CA ASP A 110 -8.25 -7.02 -5.34
C ASP A 110 -6.85 -6.38 -5.40
N VAL A 111 -6.73 -5.17 -4.85
CA VAL A 111 -5.50 -4.38 -4.82
C VAL A 111 -4.94 -4.38 -3.41
N ASP A 112 -3.70 -4.79 -3.26
CA ASP A 112 -2.96 -4.62 -2.01
C ASP A 112 -2.00 -3.44 -2.12
N PHE A 113 -1.95 -2.61 -1.08
CA PHE A 113 -0.90 -1.61 -0.99
C PHE A 113 0.45 -2.33 -0.90
N LEU A 114 1.39 -1.84 -1.70
CA LEU A 114 2.75 -2.33 -1.63
C LEU A 114 3.37 -1.74 -0.37
N ASP A 115 3.31 -2.48 0.73
CA ASP A 115 3.82 -2.03 2.02
C ASP A 115 5.31 -1.70 1.89
N ALA A 116 5.71 -0.54 2.42
CA ALA A 116 7.09 -0.10 2.38
C ALA A 116 8.00 -1.15 3.04
N ASP A 117 7.48 -1.91 4.00
CA ASP A 117 8.16 -3.02 4.68
C ASP A 117 8.31 -4.29 3.83
N THR A 118 7.52 -4.52 2.77
CA THR A 118 7.73 -5.66 1.84
C THR A 118 8.71 -5.33 0.72
N LEU A 119 8.84 -4.05 0.35
CA LEU A 119 9.89 -3.59 -0.57
C LEU A 119 11.21 -3.30 0.15
N ALA A 120 11.14 -2.84 1.40
CA ALA A 120 12.28 -2.75 2.27
C ALA A 120 12.57 -4.15 2.79
N ILE A 121 13.40 -4.88 2.04
CA ILE A 121 14.23 -5.94 2.61
C ILE A 121 14.90 -5.35 3.87
N LYS A 122 14.28 -5.61 5.03
CA LYS A 122 14.65 -5.25 6.42
C LYS A 122 15.25 -3.84 6.61
N PRO A 123 14.56 -2.87 7.24
CA PRO A 123 15.09 -1.54 7.57
C PRO A 123 16.18 -1.48 8.65
N LYS A 124 16.63 -2.61 9.24
CA LYS A 124 17.94 -2.69 9.89
C LYS A 124 19.11 -2.66 8.88
N GLY A 125 18.81 -2.85 7.61
CA GLY A 125 19.75 -2.92 6.50
C GLY A 125 19.88 -1.63 5.69
N TYR A 126 19.18 -0.52 5.97
CA TYR A 126 19.42 0.71 5.19
C TYR A 126 20.79 1.32 5.53
N SER A 127 21.12 1.45 6.81
CA SER A 127 22.43 1.92 7.27
C SER A 127 23.54 0.98 6.77
N GLU A 128 23.36 -0.33 6.92
CA GLU A 128 24.28 -1.36 6.41
C GLU A 128 24.39 -1.34 4.86
N MET A 129 23.28 -1.19 4.14
CA MET A 129 23.25 -1.03 2.68
C MET A 129 24.00 0.24 2.27
N MET A 130 23.89 1.34 3.01
CA MET A 130 24.61 2.58 2.73
C MET A 130 26.12 2.42 2.96
N VAL A 131 26.54 1.66 3.98
CA VAL A 131 27.94 1.29 4.22
C VAL A 131 28.47 0.41 3.08
N LEU A 132 27.76 -0.65 2.71
CA LEU A 132 28.14 -1.56 1.62
C LEU A 132 28.14 -0.85 0.26
N ARG A 133 27.22 0.09 0.04
CA ARG A 133 27.22 0.96 -1.13
C ARG A 133 28.42 1.89 -1.14
N SER A 134 28.79 2.47 0.00
CA SER A 134 29.99 3.30 0.12
C SER A 134 31.23 2.49 -0.28
N ALA A 135 31.36 1.26 0.23
CA ALA A 135 32.41 0.33 -0.17
C ALA A 135 32.37 0.03 -1.69
N TYR A 136 31.18 -0.11 -2.28
CA TYR A 136 31.03 -0.23 -3.73
C TYR A 136 31.57 0.99 -4.47
N VAL A 137 31.23 2.21 -4.04
CA VAL A 137 31.73 3.45 -4.67
C VAL A 137 33.25 3.54 -4.54
N GLN A 138 33.82 3.07 -3.43
CA GLN A 138 35.27 3.00 -3.18
C GLN A 138 35.99 1.88 -3.97
N GLY A 139 35.28 1.09 -4.77
CA GLY A 139 35.88 0.09 -5.66
C GLY A 139 35.75 -1.36 -5.18
N ASN A 140 35.17 -1.61 -3.99
CA ASN A 140 34.86 -2.97 -3.57
C ASN A 140 33.74 -3.56 -4.48
N ARG A 141 33.96 -4.76 -5.00
CA ARG A 141 33.05 -5.44 -5.94
C ARG A 141 32.51 -6.76 -5.37
N SER A 142 32.51 -6.90 -4.04
CA SER A 142 31.88 -8.02 -3.34
C SER A 142 30.41 -8.18 -3.78
N PRO A 143 29.86 -9.40 -3.74
CA PRO A 143 28.47 -9.65 -4.13
C PRO A 143 27.48 -8.83 -3.29
N GLU A 144 27.78 -8.62 -2.00
CA GLU A 144 26.98 -7.82 -1.07
C GLU A 144 27.01 -6.34 -1.45
N ALA A 145 28.18 -5.80 -1.79
CA ALA A 145 28.34 -4.41 -2.21
C ALA A 145 27.62 -4.12 -3.55
N LYS A 146 27.68 -5.07 -4.49
CA LYS A 146 26.91 -5.01 -5.76
C LYS A 146 25.40 -5.03 -5.51
N GLN A 147 24.94 -5.92 -4.62
CA GLN A 147 23.54 -6.03 -4.26
C GLN A 147 23.02 -4.75 -3.58
N ALA A 148 23.79 -4.20 -2.63
CA ALA A 148 23.47 -2.95 -1.95
C ALA A 148 23.35 -1.76 -2.93
N ASN A 149 24.28 -1.64 -3.88
CA ASN A 149 24.20 -0.59 -4.90
C ASN A 149 22.97 -0.75 -5.81
N LYS A 150 22.63 -1.99 -6.20
CA LYS A 150 21.42 -2.28 -6.99
C LYS A 150 20.14 -1.89 -6.24
N GLN A 151 20.05 -2.24 -4.96
CA GLN A 151 18.91 -1.87 -4.10
C GLN A 151 18.80 -0.36 -3.95
N TYR A 152 19.90 0.34 -3.68
CA TYR A 152 19.91 1.81 -3.61
C TYR A 152 19.41 2.46 -4.90
N ILE A 153 19.86 1.99 -6.07
CA ILE A 153 19.42 2.51 -7.36
C ILE A 153 17.91 2.29 -7.56
N GLN A 154 17.38 1.13 -7.17
CA GLN A 154 15.94 0.85 -7.25
C GLN A 154 15.13 1.80 -6.35
N ILE A 155 15.55 1.97 -5.10
CA ILE A 155 14.89 2.89 -4.14
C ILE A 155 14.90 4.32 -4.70
N ARG A 156 16.05 4.76 -5.24
CA ARG A 156 16.19 6.10 -5.83
C ARG A 156 15.30 6.27 -7.05
N ARG A 157 15.25 5.29 -7.96
CA ARG A 157 14.39 5.33 -9.16
C ARG A 157 12.90 5.38 -8.79
N LYS A 158 12.52 4.75 -7.68
CA LYS A 158 11.15 4.76 -7.17
C LYS A 158 10.80 6.03 -6.38
N GLY A 159 11.75 6.95 -6.15
CA GLY A 159 11.51 8.17 -5.38
C GLY A 159 11.31 7.95 -3.87
N LEU A 160 11.62 6.75 -3.36
CA LEU A 160 11.32 6.35 -1.97
C LEU A 160 12.44 6.68 -0.98
N LEU A 161 13.49 7.39 -1.42
CA LEU A 161 14.71 7.58 -0.64
C LEU A 161 14.46 8.32 0.69
N SER A 162 13.60 9.34 0.68
CA SER A 162 13.24 10.12 1.87
C SER A 162 12.51 9.27 2.90
N GLN A 163 11.52 8.50 2.45
CA GLN A 163 10.70 7.62 3.29
C GLN A 163 11.55 6.54 3.96
N VAL A 164 12.44 5.90 3.20
CA VAL A 164 13.33 4.86 3.73
C VAL A 164 14.30 5.43 4.77
N LYS A 165 14.80 6.65 4.57
CA LYS A 165 15.67 7.33 5.54
C LYS A 165 14.92 7.63 6.84
N THR A 166 13.73 8.22 6.77
CA THR A 166 12.91 8.51 7.96
C THR A 166 12.53 7.25 8.74
N LEU A 167 12.24 6.14 8.04
CA LEU A 167 11.93 4.86 8.67
C LEU A 167 13.16 4.24 9.36
N ALA A 168 14.35 4.39 8.79
CA ALA A 168 15.59 3.94 9.40
C ALA A 168 15.90 4.73 10.69
N ASP A 169 15.79 6.05 10.64
CA ASP A 169 16.07 6.94 11.78
C ASP A 169 15.12 6.65 12.96
N PHE A 170 13.83 6.41 12.69
CA PHE A 170 12.83 6.06 13.70
C PHE A 170 13.14 4.73 14.41
N LYS A 171 13.69 3.74 13.68
CA LYS A 171 14.03 2.42 14.23
C LYS A 171 15.32 2.42 15.04
N GLU A 172 16.26 3.33 14.79
CA GLU A 172 17.48 3.47 15.57
C GLU A 172 17.27 4.21 16.90
N HIS A 173 16.30 5.13 16.96
CA HIS A 173 15.99 5.93 18.16
C HIS A 173 14.80 5.40 18.98
N GLY A 174 13.98 4.52 18.41
CA GLY A 174 12.81 3.92 19.08
C GLY A 174 13.13 2.63 19.85
N ARG A 175 14.21 2.62 20.64
CA ARG A 175 14.57 1.51 21.55
C ARG A 175 14.42 1.92 23.00
#